data_AF-A0A6N8F5T4-F1
#
_entry.id   AF-A0A6N8F5T4-F1
#
_cell.length_a   1.000
_cell.length_b   1.000
_cell.length_c   1.000
_cell.angle_alpha   90.00
_cell.angle_beta   90.00
_cell.angle_gamma   90.00
#
_symmetry.space_group_name_H-M   'P 1'
#
loop_
_entity.id
_entity.type
_entity.pdbx_description
1 polymer ?
#
loop_
_entity_poly.entity_id
_entity_poly.type
_entity_poly.pdbx_seq_one_letter_code
_entity_poly.pdbx_strand_id
1 'polypeptide(L)'
;MAMIEQADYLPVIEKQLQLTEQQGAAIRMLFDGLKQMHTDMTEKVEEVQIMVQEVRDSVTLTDTECYQLQNAVHLKSNELTKHRYKESDGDFKDLVGRYRRMIWSKMKKRFEVAKYSHIRRIDFDDSVDFVRNFRPEDYI
;
A
#
# COMPACT_ATOMS: atom_id res chain seq x y z
N MET A 1 -55.40 68.93 -6.58
CA MET A 1 -55.02 67.81 -7.48
C MET A 1 -53.62 68.11 -7.98
N ALA A 2 -52.57 67.36 -7.71
CA ALA A 2 -52.40 66.11 -6.98
C ALA A 2 -50.97 66.15 -6.38
N MET A 3 -50.86 65.98 -5.05
CA MET A 3 -49.58 65.62 -4.44
C MET A 3 -49.49 64.10 -4.51
N ILE A 4 -48.79 63.61 -5.53
CA ILE A 4 -48.57 62.17 -5.73
C ILE A 4 -47.49 61.73 -4.75
N GLU A 5 -47.84 60.72 -3.96
CA GLU A 5 -47.08 60.00 -2.94
C GLU A 5 -45.57 59.88 -3.25
N GLN A 6 -44.74 60.54 -2.44
CA GLN A 6 -43.42 60.00 -2.14
C GLN A 6 -43.65 58.78 -1.25
N ALA A 7 -43.92 57.62 -1.87
CA ALA A 7 -44.05 56.35 -1.18
C ALA A 7 -42.84 56.12 -0.28
N ASP A 8 -43.02 55.69 0.96
CA ASP A 8 -41.97 55.61 1.96
C ASP A 8 -40.95 54.49 1.62
N TYR A 9 -39.91 54.83 0.85
CA TYR A 9 -38.93 53.88 0.30
C TYR A 9 -37.88 53.44 1.33
N LEU A 10 -37.65 54.26 2.36
CA LEU A 10 -36.66 54.02 3.43
C LEU A 10 -36.90 52.72 4.21
N PRO A 11 -38.11 52.42 4.72
CA PRO A 11 -38.37 51.17 5.45
C PRO A 11 -38.23 49.92 4.57
N VAL A 12 -38.48 50.03 3.27
CA VAL A 12 -38.26 48.92 2.32
C VAL A 12 -36.76 48.64 2.15
N ILE A 13 -35.94 49.69 2.01
CA ILE A 13 -34.49 49.58 1.92
C ILE A 13 -33.89 49.04 3.22
N GLU A 14 -34.36 49.50 4.38
CA GLU A 14 -33.91 49.03 5.69
C GLU A 14 -34.20 47.53 5.90
N LYS A 15 -35.41 47.09 5.53
CA LYS A 15 -35.77 45.66 5.57
C LYS A 15 -34.90 44.82 4.63
N GLN A 16 -34.58 45.35 3.45
CA GLN A 16 -33.68 44.69 2.50
C GLN A 16 -32.25 44.59 3.04
N LEU A 17 -31.76 45.64 3.72
CA LEU A 17 -30.45 45.64 4.38
C LEU A 17 -30.39 44.59 5.49
N GLN A 18 -31.41 44.51 6.37
CA GLN A 18 -31.48 43.48 7.41
C GLN A 18 -31.52 42.06 6.84
N LEU A 19 -32.29 41.84 5.78
CA LEU A 19 -32.32 40.56 5.07
C LEU A 19 -30.96 40.20 4.48
N THR A 20 -30.26 41.17 3.89
CA THR A 20 -28.93 40.97 3.32
C THR A 20 -27.89 40.64 4.40
N GLU A 21 -27.99 41.28 5.56
CA GLU A 21 -27.11 41.03 6.71
C GLU A 21 -27.35 39.64 7.32
N GLN A 22 -28.62 39.24 7.47
CA GLN A 22 -28.98 37.88 7.91
C GLN A 22 -28.51 36.81 6.92
N GLN A 23 -28.66 37.06 5.62
CA GLN A 23 -28.12 36.17 4.58
C GLN A 23 -26.59 36.09 4.63
N GLY A 24 -25.91 37.22 4.83
CA GLY A 24 -24.46 37.27 5.01
C GLY A 24 -23.99 36.48 6.22
N ALA A 25 -24.70 36.56 7.35
CA ALA A 25 -24.42 35.77 8.54
C ALA A 25 -24.63 34.26 8.29
N ALA A 26 -25.70 33.88 7.61
CA ALA A 26 -25.96 32.49 7.22
C ALA A 26 -24.87 31.93 6.30
N ILE A 27 -24.43 32.70 5.31
CA ILE A 27 -23.35 32.31 4.39
C ILE A 27 -22.02 32.12 5.14
N ARG A 28 -21.69 33.00 6.09
CA ARG A 28 -20.48 32.85 6.93
C ARG A 28 -20.53 31.56 7.75
N MET A 29 -21.65 31.26 8.39
CA MET A 29 -21.81 30.01 9.14
C MET A 29 -21.67 28.77 8.24
N LEU A 30 -22.22 28.80 7.02
CA LEU A 30 -22.05 27.72 6.05
C LEU A 30 -20.58 27.58 5.62
N PHE A 31 -19.89 28.69 5.39
CA PHE A 31 -18.48 28.69 5.00
C PHE A 31 -17.58 28.14 6.11
N ASP A 32 -17.82 28.54 7.36
CA ASP A 32 -17.10 28.01 8.52
C ASP A 32 -17.36 26.50 8.69
N GLY A 33 -18.61 26.07 8.50
CA GLY A 33 -18.98 24.65 8.49
C GLY A 33 -18.26 23.85 7.39
N LEU A 34 -18.17 24.40 6.18
CA LEU A 34 -17.43 23.79 5.08
C LEU A 34 -15.93 23.71 5.36
N LYS A 35 -15.36 24.75 5.97
CA LYS A 35 -13.94 24.79 6.36
C LYS A 35 -13.62 23.73 7.43
N GLN A 36 -14.50 23.57 8.41
CA GLN A 36 -14.36 22.52 9.42
C GLN A 36 -14.47 21.14 8.78
N MET A 37 -15.49 20.92 7.94
CA MET A 37 -15.68 19.65 7.23
C MET A 37 -14.48 19.30 6.34
N HIS A 38 -13.88 20.28 5.66
CA HIS A 38 -12.68 20.07 4.85
C HIS A 38 -11.50 19.63 5.72
N THR A 39 -11.32 20.25 6.88
CA THR A 39 -10.26 19.89 7.85
C THR A 39 -10.46 18.46 8.34
N ASP A 40 -11.65 18.15 8.84
CA ASP A 40 -12.01 16.81 9.34
C ASP A 40 -11.83 15.74 8.26
N MET A 41 -12.22 16.04 7.02
CA MET A 41 -12.05 15.12 5.90
C MET A 41 -10.58 14.88 5.58
N THR A 42 -9.74 15.91 5.64
CA THR A 42 -8.30 15.78 5.37
C THR A 42 -7.63 14.90 6.42
N GLU A 43 -7.92 15.13 7.70
CA GLU A 43 -7.40 14.31 8.80
C GLU A 43 -7.84 12.85 8.67
N LYS A 44 -9.12 12.61 8.33
CA LYS A 44 -9.64 11.25 8.15
C LYS A 44 -9.01 10.54 6.95
N VAL A 45 -8.71 11.25 5.87
CA VAL A 45 -8.00 10.67 4.72
C VAL A 45 -6.58 10.25 5.10
N GLU A 46 -5.86 11.07 5.87
CA GLU A 46 -4.52 10.72 6.37
C GLU A 46 -4.54 9.48 7.26
N GLU A 47 -5.50 9.40 8.20
CA GLU A 47 -5.69 8.24 9.07
C GLU A 47 -5.94 6.96 8.26
N VAL A 48 -6.81 7.03 7.25
CA VAL A 48 -7.10 5.90 6.36
C VAL A 48 -5.87 5.49 5.56
N GLN A 49 -5.08 6.44 5.06
CA GLN A 49 -3.85 6.12 4.33
C GLN A 49 -2.84 5.36 5.19
N ILE A 50 -2.69 5.77 6.46
CA ILE A 50 -1.83 5.07 7.42
C ILE A 50 -2.33 3.65 7.66
N MET A 51 -3.61 3.48 7.96
CA MET A 51 -4.21 2.15 8.19
C MET A 51 -4.06 1.23 6.96
N VAL A 52 -4.25 1.75 5.75
CA VAL A 52 -4.08 0.97 4.51
C VAL A 52 -2.64 0.51 4.36
N GLN A 53 -1.65 1.33 4.72
CA GLN A 53 -0.25 0.93 4.67
C GLN A 53 0.08 -0.13 5.72
N GLU A 54 -0.40 0.02 6.95
CA GLU A 54 -0.22 -1.01 7.98
C GLU A 54 -0.81 -2.36 7.56
N VAL A 55 -2.03 -2.35 7.00
CA VAL A 55 -2.65 -3.56 6.46
C VAL A 55 -1.80 -4.12 5.32
N ARG A 56 -1.39 -3.29 4.37
CA ARG A 56 -0.56 -3.71 3.22
C ARG A 56 0.75 -4.37 3.68
N ASP A 57 1.41 -3.83 4.69
CA ASP A 57 2.64 -4.39 5.25
C ASP A 57 2.40 -5.67 6.07
N SER A 58 1.21 -5.82 6.65
CA SER A 58 0.83 -7.02 7.41
C SER A 58 0.46 -8.22 6.53
N VAL A 59 0.11 -8.00 5.25
CA VAL A 59 -0.36 -9.08 4.37
C VAL A 59 0.82 -9.90 3.86
N THR A 60 0.92 -11.12 4.36
CA THR A 60 1.91 -12.11 3.93
C THR A 60 1.45 -12.90 2.71
N LEU A 61 2.33 -13.75 2.18
CA LEU A 61 2.02 -14.62 1.04
C LEU A 61 0.79 -15.50 1.30
N THR A 62 -0.02 -15.68 0.26
CA THR A 62 -1.06 -16.70 0.20
C THR A 62 -0.48 -18.10 0.01
N ASP A 63 -1.27 -19.14 0.26
CA ASP A 63 -0.85 -20.53 0.05
C ASP A 63 -0.46 -20.82 -1.41
N THR A 64 -1.15 -20.20 -2.37
CA THR A 64 -0.85 -20.35 -3.80
C THR A 64 0.51 -19.75 -4.14
N GLU A 65 0.80 -18.54 -3.63
CA GLU A 65 2.09 -17.87 -3.81
C GLU A 65 3.21 -18.65 -3.11
N CYS A 66 2.97 -19.18 -1.91
CA CYS A 66 3.90 -20.08 -1.23
C CYS A 66 4.23 -21.31 -2.07
N TYR A 67 3.22 -21.95 -2.69
CA TYR A 67 3.43 -23.11 -3.56
C TYR A 67 4.26 -22.75 -4.81
N GLN A 68 3.95 -21.62 -5.45
CA GLN A 68 4.70 -21.13 -6.60
C GLN A 68 6.17 -20.89 -6.26
N LEU A 69 6.44 -20.26 -5.11
CA LEU A 69 7.79 -20.00 -4.64
C LEU A 69 8.54 -21.28 -4.30
N GLN A 70 7.89 -22.24 -3.63
CA GLN A 70 8.47 -23.57 -3.38
C GLN A 70 8.85 -24.29 -4.67
N ASN A 71 7.99 -24.21 -5.69
CA ASN A 71 8.26 -24.81 -7.00
C ASN A 71 9.43 -24.11 -7.71
N ALA A 72 9.50 -22.78 -7.66
CA ALA A 72 10.63 -22.02 -8.21
C ALA A 72 11.96 -22.45 -7.57
N VAL A 73 12.01 -22.58 -6.24
CA VAL A 73 13.20 -23.06 -5.54
C VAL A 73 13.53 -24.51 -5.91
N HIS A 74 12.51 -25.37 -6.05
CA HIS A 74 12.71 -26.75 -6.47
C HIS A 74 13.35 -26.83 -7.87
N LEU A 75 12.80 -26.11 -8.84
CA LEU A 75 13.32 -26.06 -10.21
C LEU A 75 14.74 -25.51 -10.24
N LYS A 76 14.99 -24.38 -9.56
CA LYS A 76 16.32 -23.76 -9.54
C LYS A 76 17.36 -24.64 -8.88
N SER A 77 17.06 -25.25 -7.74
CA SER A 77 18.01 -26.12 -7.05
C SER A 77 18.39 -27.35 -7.89
N ASN A 78 17.44 -27.92 -8.63
CA ASN A 78 17.71 -29.00 -9.57
C ASN A 78 18.54 -28.54 -10.78
N GLU A 79 18.21 -27.38 -11.36
CA GLU A 79 18.96 -26.76 -12.47
C GLU A 79 20.43 -26.54 -12.07
N LEU A 80 20.67 -25.88 -10.93
CA LEU A 80 22.01 -25.61 -10.40
C LEU A 80 22.82 -26.88 -10.19
N THR A 81 22.18 -27.92 -9.67
CA THR A 81 22.79 -29.23 -9.44
C THR A 81 23.15 -29.87 -10.77
N LYS A 82 22.22 -29.96 -11.73
CA LYS A 82 22.48 -30.58 -13.05
C LYS A 82 23.64 -29.93 -13.80
N HIS A 83 23.78 -28.61 -13.73
CA HIS A 83 24.88 -27.92 -14.42
C HIS A 83 26.25 -28.13 -13.77
N ARG A 84 26.30 -28.42 -12.47
CA ARG A 84 27.55 -28.49 -11.70
C ARG A 84 27.91 -29.91 -11.26
N TYR A 85 26.97 -30.85 -11.35
CA TYR A 85 27.15 -32.22 -10.92
C TYR A 85 28.21 -32.93 -11.76
N LYS A 86 29.22 -33.45 -11.08
CA LYS A 86 30.12 -34.47 -11.61
C LYS A 86 29.82 -35.78 -10.90
N GLU A 87 30.00 -36.93 -11.56
CA GLU A 87 29.82 -38.25 -10.91
C GLU A 87 30.73 -38.45 -9.69
N SER A 88 31.80 -37.66 -9.55
CA SER A 88 32.65 -37.60 -8.35
C SER A 88 32.01 -36.87 -7.17
N ASP A 89 30.97 -36.06 -7.39
CA ASP A 89 30.37 -35.16 -6.41
C ASP A 89 29.24 -35.83 -5.63
N GLY A 90 29.53 -36.95 -4.97
CA GLY A 90 28.59 -37.65 -4.08
C GLY A 90 27.18 -37.87 -4.64
N ASP A 91 26.19 -37.96 -3.74
CA ASP A 91 24.79 -38.17 -4.11
C ASP A 91 24.14 -36.86 -4.61
N PHE A 92 23.61 -36.89 -5.84
CA PHE A 92 22.91 -35.76 -6.47
C PHE A 92 21.84 -35.13 -5.57
N LYS A 93 21.09 -35.96 -4.83
CA LYS A 93 20.04 -35.52 -3.91
C LYS A 93 20.58 -34.64 -2.78
N ASP A 94 21.78 -34.94 -2.27
CA ASP A 94 22.40 -34.16 -1.21
C ASP A 94 22.82 -32.79 -1.70
N LEU A 95 23.32 -32.71 -2.93
CA LEU A 95 23.71 -31.44 -3.56
C LEU A 95 22.49 -30.55 -3.83
N VAL A 96 21.39 -31.11 -4.34
CA VAL A 96 20.09 -30.41 -4.43
C VAL A 96 19.65 -29.88 -3.06
N GLY A 97 19.72 -30.73 -2.03
CA GLY A 97 19.35 -30.37 -0.66
C GLY A 97 20.21 -29.24 -0.08
N ARG A 98 21.50 -29.17 -0.45
CA ARG A 98 22.40 -28.06 -0.06
C ARG A 98 21.98 -26.76 -0.73
N TYR A 99 21.79 -26.75 -2.05
CA TYR A 99 21.35 -25.54 -2.76
C TYR A 99 19.99 -25.04 -2.29
N ARG A 100 19.03 -25.95 -2.07
CA ARG A 100 17.72 -25.60 -1.54
C ARG A 100 17.82 -24.89 -0.19
N ARG A 101 18.59 -25.44 0.75
CA ARG A 101 18.83 -24.81 2.06
C ARG A 101 19.52 -23.46 1.94
N MET A 102 20.47 -23.33 1.03
CA MET A 102 21.18 -22.08 0.76
C MET A 102 20.23 -21.00 0.23
N ILE A 103 19.43 -21.32 -0.79
CA ILE A 103 18.42 -20.40 -1.36
C ILE A 103 17.47 -19.92 -0.25
N TRP A 104 16.88 -20.83 0.53
CA TRP A 104 15.97 -20.45 1.62
C TRP A 104 16.65 -19.57 2.68
N SER A 105 17.89 -19.90 3.07
CA SER A 105 18.63 -19.12 4.06
C SER A 105 18.89 -17.69 3.58
N LYS A 106 19.37 -17.54 2.34
CA LYS A 106 19.71 -16.23 1.78
C LYS A 106 18.46 -15.40 1.45
N MET A 107 17.39 -16.03 0.97
CA MET A 107 16.13 -15.36 0.73
C MET A 107 15.54 -14.79 2.03
N LYS A 108 15.47 -15.60 3.08
CA LYS A 108 14.99 -15.14 4.39
C LYS A 108 15.80 -13.98 4.94
N LYS A 109 17.12 -13.98 4.72
CA LYS A 109 17.99 -12.87 5.11
C LYS A 109 17.74 -11.62 4.25
N ARG A 110 17.51 -11.77 2.95
CA ARG A 110 17.22 -10.64 2.02
C ARG A 110 15.93 -9.92 2.36
N PHE A 111 14.88 -10.67 2.70
CA PHE A 111 13.56 -10.11 3.03
C PHE A 111 13.34 -9.94 4.54
N GLU A 112 14.38 -10.17 5.36
CA GLU A 112 14.34 -9.98 6.83
C GLU A 112 13.22 -10.77 7.54
N VAL A 113 12.93 -12.00 7.07
CA VAL A 113 11.84 -12.84 7.59
C VAL A 113 12.34 -14.14 8.22
N ALA A 114 11.64 -14.60 9.27
CA ALA A 114 11.92 -15.89 9.90
C ALA A 114 11.52 -17.11 9.05
N LYS A 115 10.44 -16.97 8.27
CA LYS A 115 9.88 -17.99 7.36
C LYS A 115 9.56 -17.35 6.01
N TYR A 116 9.74 -18.08 4.91
CA TYR A 116 9.46 -17.54 3.58
C TYR A 116 7.97 -17.21 3.37
N SER A 117 7.07 -17.89 4.08
CA SER A 117 5.63 -17.59 4.04
C SER A 117 5.30 -16.23 4.66
N HIS A 118 6.21 -15.63 5.43
CA HIS A 118 6.03 -14.30 6.01
C HIS A 118 6.57 -13.17 5.11
N ILE A 119 7.06 -13.51 3.90
CA ILE A 119 7.38 -12.47 2.91
C ILE A 119 6.09 -11.70 2.64
N ARG A 120 6.19 -10.37 2.60
CA ARG A 120 5.03 -9.52 2.29
C ARG A 120 4.58 -9.81 0.88
N ARG A 121 3.27 -9.79 0.66
CA ARG A 121 2.70 -10.11 -0.65
C ARG A 121 3.18 -9.19 -1.77
N ILE A 122 3.49 -7.93 -1.44
CA ILE A 122 4.05 -6.97 -2.39
C ILE A 122 5.46 -7.33 -2.88
N ASP A 123 6.20 -8.09 -2.07
CA ASP A 123 7.58 -8.52 -2.36
C ASP A 123 7.59 -9.90 -3.03
N PHE A 124 6.42 -10.44 -3.41
CA PHE A 124 6.31 -11.78 -3.97
C PHE A 124 7.08 -11.93 -5.29
N ASP A 125 6.87 -11.03 -6.25
CA ASP A 125 7.54 -11.07 -7.55
C ASP A 125 9.07 -10.95 -7.38
N ASP A 126 9.52 -10.03 -6.52
CA ASP A 126 10.93 -9.88 -6.16
C ASP A 126 11.52 -11.15 -5.54
N SER A 127 10.75 -11.87 -4.73
CA SER A 127 11.17 -13.14 -4.13
C SER A 127 11.33 -14.24 -5.17
N VAL A 128 10.45 -14.29 -6.17
CA VAL A 128 10.54 -15.24 -7.29
C VAL A 128 11.74 -14.91 -8.16
N ASP A 129 11.96 -13.64 -8.47
CA ASP A 129 13.08 -13.20 -9.29
C ASP A 129 14.43 -13.38 -8.60
N PHE A 130 14.49 -13.21 -7.27
CA PHE A 130 15.64 -13.61 -6.47
C PHE A 130 15.99 -15.09 -6.68
N VAL A 131 14.99 -15.98 -6.63
CA VAL A 131 15.22 -17.42 -6.82
C VAL A 131 15.66 -17.74 -8.24
N ARG A 132 15.02 -17.16 -9.26
CA ARG A 132 15.37 -17.40 -10.68
C ARG A 132 16.80 -17.02 -10.99
N ASN A 133 17.24 -15.89 -10.46
CA ASN A 133 18.57 -15.33 -10.68
C ASN A 133 19.61 -15.81 -9.65
N PHE A 134 19.24 -16.71 -8.74
CA PHE A 134 20.13 -17.16 -7.67
C PHE A 134 21.39 -17.83 -8.22
N ARG A 135 22.55 -17.33 -7.77
CA ARG A 135 23.87 -17.88 -8.06
C ARG A 135 24.57 -18.21 -6.75
N PRO A 136 24.97 -19.48 -6.51
CA PRO A 136 25.69 -19.85 -5.30
C PRO A 136 26.98 -19.06 -5.07
N GLU A 137 27.65 -18.66 -6.16
CA GLU A 137 28.93 -17.96 -6.14
C GLU A 137 28.85 -16.59 -5.44
N ASP A 138 27.67 -15.96 -5.41
CA ASP A 138 27.48 -14.67 -4.73
C ASP A 138 27.46 -14.79 -3.20
N TYR A 139 27.50 -16.03 -2.68
CA TYR A 139 27.19 -16.34 -1.29
C TYR A 139 28.13 -17.32 -0.60
N ILE A 140 29.15 -17.80 -1.31
CA ILE A 140 30.24 -18.68 -0.87
C ILE A 140 31.51 -17.84 -0.78
#